data_AF-A0A2K8MJ04-F1
#
_entry.id   AF-A0A2K8MJ04-F1
#
_cell.length_a   1.000
_cell.length_b   1.000
_cell.length_c   1.000
_cell.angle_alpha   90.00
_cell.angle_beta   90.00
_cell.angle_gamma   90.00
#
_symmetry.space_group_name_H-M   'P 1'
#
loop_
_entity.id
_entity.type
_entity.pdbx_description
1 polymer ?
#
loop_
_entity_poly.entity_id
_entity_poly.type
_entity_poly.pdbx_seq_one_letter_code
_entity_poly.pdbx_strand_id
1 'polypeptide(L)'
;MQSTKAVALALLATASAAALAASAPVACAQQAHRQTYDLPAQPLAASLRAVADRGGRNIGGPAELLRDKTAPALRGDFTPEEAVAQLLAGSGLAQRPAGQSIVIRRADEETSEVDVQSEDVVVTGSRIRGAPVASPVVTIGSEEIRDAARANLGDVARALPQNFGGGQNPGIGITTPAASGIDVSGGSPTTPRVDANDYDAFWLWAGVKPQPALSRAKRIYLLHGAVVAGAPARLVAQRPAVPHVRHAEVWLVLRVETLAWTPQIEAQLLAALERWRRAGNRVAGVQIDFDARTRHLSGYAAFLKTLRVRLPEHYKLGITGLLDWSANGDPKGLDALAGVVDEVVLQIYQGRRVIPGYRTYLTRLERMSIPFRIGLLQNGEWTPPPGLASNPRFQGYVVFLLNPRP
;
A
#
# COMPACT_ATOMS: atom_id res chain seq x y z
N MET A 1 52.85 41.66 -64.21
CA MET A 1 52.08 40.97 -65.27
C MET A 1 51.29 39.86 -64.60
N GLN A 2 49.96 39.95 -64.67
CA GLN A 2 48.93 38.90 -64.52
C GLN A 2 49.02 37.95 -63.30
N SER A 3 48.11 37.91 -62.33
CA SER A 3 46.64 37.72 -62.33
C SER A 3 46.31 36.36 -61.68
N THR A 4 45.42 36.44 -60.68
CA THR A 4 44.32 35.51 -60.34
C THR A 4 44.55 34.20 -59.56
N LYS A 5 43.77 34.13 -58.45
CA LYS A 5 42.93 33.01 -57.94
C LYS A 5 43.69 31.86 -57.23
N ALA A 6 43.22 31.21 -56.16
CA ALA A 6 41.99 31.26 -55.37
C ALA A 6 42.09 30.23 -54.21
N VAL A 7 41.49 30.58 -53.06
CA VAL A 7 40.59 29.73 -52.23
C VAL A 7 41.12 28.64 -51.26
N ALA A 8 40.53 28.73 -50.05
CA ALA A 8 40.19 27.75 -48.98
C ALA A 8 41.32 27.12 -48.15
N LEU A 9 41.46 27.40 -46.83
CA LEU A 9 40.58 27.16 -45.67
C LEU A 9 40.66 25.71 -45.15
N ALA A 10 41.45 25.49 -44.09
CA ALA A 10 41.34 24.32 -43.22
C ALA A 10 41.91 24.58 -41.80
N LEU A 11 40.98 24.56 -40.83
CA LEU A 11 41.07 24.07 -39.45
C LEU A 11 42.15 24.61 -38.48
N LEU A 12 41.70 25.52 -37.60
CA LEU A 12 42.29 25.76 -36.28
C LEU A 12 41.90 24.63 -35.31
N ALA A 13 42.90 24.05 -34.67
CA ALA A 13 42.78 23.14 -33.55
C ALA A 13 43.26 23.82 -32.25
N THR A 14 42.58 23.47 -31.15
CA THR A 14 43.05 23.44 -29.75
C THR A 14 43.45 24.75 -29.06
N ALA A 15 42.64 25.17 -28.07
CA ALA A 15 43.00 25.14 -26.65
C ALA A 15 42.05 26.05 -25.83
N SER A 16 41.30 25.47 -24.88
CA SER A 16 40.85 26.17 -23.67
C SER A 16 40.34 25.16 -22.64
N ALA A 17 41.23 24.86 -21.69
CA ALA A 17 40.91 24.22 -20.42
C ALA A 17 40.95 25.30 -19.34
N ALA A 18 39.84 25.56 -18.64
CA ALA A 18 39.79 26.05 -17.26
C ALA A 18 38.33 26.24 -16.78
N ALA A 19 38.11 25.92 -15.50
CA ALA A 19 36.97 26.26 -14.64
C ALA A 19 35.71 25.38 -14.69
N LEU A 20 35.80 24.17 -14.11
CA LEU A 20 34.67 23.57 -13.39
C LEU A 20 34.86 23.81 -11.89
N ALA A 21 34.26 24.88 -11.39
CA ALA A 21 34.11 25.14 -9.96
C ALA A 21 32.76 24.58 -9.48
N ALA A 22 32.85 23.68 -8.49
CA ALA A 22 31.86 23.28 -7.49
C ALA A 22 30.37 23.63 -7.73
N SER A 23 29.58 22.63 -8.12
CA SER A 23 28.14 22.57 -7.85
C SER A 23 27.87 21.60 -6.70
N ALA A 24 27.72 22.13 -5.49
CA ALA A 24 27.06 21.41 -4.40
C ALA A 24 25.54 21.35 -4.68
N PRO A 25 24.83 20.25 -4.38
CA PRO A 25 23.39 20.22 -4.52
C PRO A 25 22.77 21.08 -3.41
N VAL A 26 22.09 22.15 -3.81
CA VAL A 26 21.17 22.88 -2.93
C VAL A 26 20.00 21.93 -2.64
N ALA A 27 19.85 21.51 -1.39
CA ALA A 27 18.64 20.86 -0.93
C ALA A 27 17.47 21.84 -1.09
N CYS A 28 16.49 21.51 -1.94
CA CYS A 28 15.26 22.28 -2.07
C CYS A 28 14.44 22.21 -0.78
N ALA A 29 14.64 23.17 0.12
CA ALA A 29 13.68 23.48 1.16
C ALA A 29 12.40 24.03 0.50
N GLN A 30 11.27 23.37 0.75
CA GLN A 30 9.97 23.77 0.23
C GLN A 30 9.63 25.19 0.74
N GLN A 31 9.44 26.14 -0.18
CA GLN A 31 9.15 27.53 0.15
C GLN A 31 7.75 27.62 0.81
N ALA A 32 7.70 27.77 2.14
CA ALA A 32 6.46 27.95 2.88
C ALA A 32 5.81 29.30 2.51
N HIS A 33 4.51 29.28 2.19
CA HIS A 33 3.77 30.48 1.77
C HIS A 33 3.58 31.45 2.95
N ARG A 34 4.06 32.69 2.83
CA ARG A 34 3.85 33.76 3.83
C ARG A 34 2.47 34.38 3.67
N GLN A 35 1.81 34.68 4.78
CA GLN A 35 0.51 35.34 4.82
C GLN A 35 0.54 36.51 5.79
N THR A 36 -0.19 37.57 5.48
CA THR A 36 -0.34 38.72 6.37
C THR A 36 -1.26 38.37 7.53
N TYR A 37 -0.81 38.54 8.76
CA TYR A 37 -1.59 38.41 9.98
C TYR A 37 -1.77 39.79 10.63
N ASP A 38 -2.97 40.06 11.15
CA ASP A 38 -3.27 41.19 12.04
C ASP A 38 -4.19 40.67 13.15
N LEU A 39 -3.59 40.21 14.24
CA LEU A 39 -4.27 39.66 15.40
C LEU A 39 -4.01 40.57 16.61
N PRO A 40 -5.04 41.02 17.33
CA PRO A 40 -4.85 41.78 18.57
C PRO A 40 -4.30 40.87 19.69
N ALA A 41 -3.81 41.48 20.77
CA ALA A 41 -3.49 40.73 21.98
C ALA A 41 -4.77 40.13 22.56
N GLN A 42 -4.81 38.81 22.68
CA GLN A 42 -6.03 38.06 23.01
C GLN A 42 -5.65 36.69 23.61
N PRO A 43 -6.61 35.89 24.13
CA PRO A 43 -6.32 34.57 24.66
C PRO A 43 -5.54 33.71 23.66
N LEU A 44 -4.49 33.03 24.13
CA LEU A 44 -3.57 32.28 23.28
C LEU A 44 -4.28 31.25 22.41
N ALA A 45 -5.27 30.54 22.98
CA ALA A 45 -6.10 29.60 22.24
C ALA A 45 -6.87 30.24 21.07
N ALA A 46 -7.31 31.49 21.22
CA ALA A 46 -8.00 32.23 20.16
C ALA A 46 -7.03 32.64 19.05
N SER A 47 -5.83 33.10 19.38
CA SER A 47 -4.81 33.46 18.38
C SER A 47 -4.30 32.24 17.61
N LEU A 48 -4.06 31.11 18.29
CA LEU A 48 -3.66 29.87 17.62
C LEU A 48 -4.74 29.35 16.68
N ARG A 49 -6.02 29.45 17.07
CA ARG A 49 -7.14 29.11 16.17
C ARG A 49 -7.18 30.02 14.95
N ALA A 50 -7.04 31.33 15.13
CA ALA A 50 -7.02 32.27 14.01
C ALA A 50 -5.86 32.00 13.03
N VAL A 51 -4.70 31.56 13.53
CA VAL A 51 -3.57 31.14 12.68
C VAL A 51 -3.86 29.80 11.99
N ALA A 52 -4.46 28.82 12.69
CA ALA A 52 -4.86 27.55 12.09
C ALA A 52 -5.82 27.75 10.91
N ASP A 53 -6.85 28.58 11.12
CA ASP A 53 -7.91 28.85 10.15
C ASP A 53 -7.37 29.55 8.89
N ARG A 54 -6.45 30.51 9.04
CA ARG A 54 -5.88 31.27 7.92
C ARG A 54 -4.72 30.55 7.23
N GLY A 55 -3.90 29.84 8.01
CA GLY A 55 -2.71 29.13 7.56
C GLY A 55 -2.96 27.72 7.02
N GLY A 56 -4.18 27.19 7.17
CA GLY A 56 -4.53 25.85 6.71
C GLY A 56 -3.77 24.74 7.45
N ARG A 57 -3.47 24.96 8.74
CA ARG A 57 -2.69 24.03 9.57
C ARG A 57 -3.51 23.51 10.72
N ASN A 58 -3.32 22.23 11.05
CA ASN A 58 -3.92 21.63 12.24
C ASN A 58 -3.05 21.96 13.46
N ILE A 59 -3.49 22.88 14.31
CA ILE A 59 -2.75 23.26 15.53
C ILE A 59 -3.43 22.61 16.74
N GLY A 60 -2.71 21.75 17.46
CA GLY A 60 -3.25 20.97 18.57
C GLY A 60 -2.33 20.93 19.78
N GLY A 61 -2.91 20.79 20.98
CA GLY A 61 -2.16 20.65 22.22
C GLY A 61 -3.09 20.47 23.43
N PRO A 62 -2.56 20.06 24.59
CA PRO A 62 -3.36 19.92 25.81
C PRO A 62 -4.02 21.26 26.20
N ALA A 63 -5.34 21.24 26.41
CA ALA A 63 -6.13 22.44 26.69
C ALA A 63 -5.71 23.13 27.99
N GLU A 64 -5.16 22.36 28.93
CA GLU A 64 -4.64 22.82 30.22
C GLU A 64 -3.39 23.70 30.05
N LEU A 65 -2.60 23.48 28.99
CA LEU A 65 -1.42 24.29 28.69
C LEU A 65 -1.79 25.65 28.11
N LEU A 66 -2.91 25.73 27.39
CA LEU A 66 -3.37 26.95 26.72
C LEU A 66 -4.30 27.80 27.59
N ARG A 67 -4.86 27.21 28.65
CA ARG A 67 -5.78 27.89 29.57
C ARG A 67 -5.07 29.05 30.27
N ASP A 68 -5.77 30.18 30.38
CA ASP A 68 -5.32 31.39 31.07
C ASP A 68 -4.03 32.04 30.52
N LYS A 69 -3.57 31.63 29.33
CA LYS A 69 -2.45 32.27 28.63
C LYS A 69 -2.95 33.29 27.61
N THR A 70 -2.25 34.41 27.52
CA THR A 70 -2.52 35.49 26.56
C THR A 70 -1.40 35.53 25.53
N ALA A 71 -1.78 35.62 24.26
CA ALA A 71 -0.83 35.82 23.17
C ALA A 71 -0.59 37.33 22.93
N PRO A 72 0.64 37.72 22.56
CA PRO A 72 0.93 39.06 22.09
C PRO A 72 0.18 39.37 20.78
N ALA A 73 0.04 40.65 20.46
CA ALA A 73 -0.45 41.06 19.14
C ALA A 73 0.52 40.61 18.04
N LEU A 74 0.00 40.11 16.92
CA LEU A 74 0.77 39.64 15.79
C LEU A 74 0.39 40.45 14.54
N ARG A 75 1.35 41.21 14.00
CA ARG A 75 1.16 42.05 12.80
C ARG A 75 2.32 41.88 11.83
N GLY A 76 2.01 41.51 10.59
CA GLY A 76 3.01 41.37 9.51
C GLY A 76 2.88 40.07 8.73
N ASP A 77 3.86 39.81 7.86
CA ASP A 77 3.86 38.66 6.96
C ASP A 77 4.66 37.48 7.53
N PHE A 78 3.95 36.44 7.94
CA PHE A 78 4.53 35.26 8.59
C PHE A 78 4.14 33.98 7.87
N THR A 79 4.99 32.96 7.95
CA THR A 79 4.53 31.59 7.73
C THR A 79 3.69 31.13 8.94
N PRO A 80 2.82 30.11 8.80
CA PRO A 80 2.06 29.59 9.93
C PRO A 80 2.95 29.16 11.11
N GLU A 81 4.12 28.57 10.86
CA GLU A 81 5.09 28.17 11.88
C GLU A 81 5.75 29.37 12.57
N GLU A 82 6.08 30.42 11.82
CA GLU A 82 6.63 31.66 12.39
C GLU A 82 5.58 32.39 13.23
N ALA A 83 4.33 32.44 12.74
CA ALA A 83 3.22 33.04 13.45
C ALA A 83 2.96 32.33 14.79
N VAL A 84 2.92 30.99 14.81
CA VAL A 84 2.76 30.23 16.05
C VAL A 84 3.95 30.44 16.99
N ALA A 85 5.18 30.40 16.48
CA ALA A 85 6.37 30.68 17.30
C ALA A 85 6.29 32.06 17.99
N GLN A 86 5.86 33.08 17.26
CA GLN A 86 5.71 34.43 17.78
C GLN A 86 4.57 34.54 18.82
N LEU A 87 3.47 33.82 18.64
CA LEU A 87 2.36 33.79 19.59
C LEU A 87 2.70 33.04 20.89
N LEU A 88 3.61 32.06 20.82
CA LEU A 88 4.08 31.31 22.00
C LEU A 88 5.19 32.03 22.77
N ALA A 89 5.73 33.14 22.25
CA ALA A 89 6.78 33.90 22.91
C ALA A 89 6.34 34.36 24.31
N GLY A 90 7.14 34.07 25.34
CA GLY A 90 6.84 34.42 26.73
C GLY A 90 5.79 33.53 27.42
N SER A 91 5.24 32.52 26.72
CA SER A 91 4.20 31.63 27.28
C SER A 91 4.75 30.40 28.02
N GLY A 92 6.04 30.11 27.89
CA GLY A 92 6.69 28.89 28.42
C GLY A 92 6.35 27.62 27.62
N LEU A 93 5.79 27.77 26.42
CA LEU A 93 5.40 26.68 25.54
C LEU A 93 6.28 26.67 24.29
N ALA A 94 6.44 25.48 23.70
CA ALA A 94 7.17 25.25 22.47
C ALA A 94 6.26 24.57 21.44
N GLN A 95 6.52 24.85 20.16
CA GLN A 95 5.88 24.17 19.05
C GLN A 95 6.74 23.01 18.54
N ARG A 96 6.10 21.93 18.09
CA ARG A 96 6.73 20.84 17.35
C ARG A 96 5.95 20.57 16.06
N PRO A 97 6.57 20.70 14.88
CA PRO A 97 5.95 20.29 13.62
C PRO A 97 5.74 18.77 13.59
N ALA A 98 4.58 18.32 13.10
CA ALA A 98 4.24 16.91 12.89
C ALA A 98 3.43 16.77 11.60
N GLY A 99 4.11 16.61 10.46
CA GLY A 99 3.46 16.59 9.14
C GLY A 99 2.69 17.88 8.85
N GLN A 100 1.40 17.77 8.53
CA GLN A 100 0.50 18.92 8.32
C GLN A 100 0.02 19.58 9.64
N SER A 101 0.39 19.02 10.80
CA SER A 101 -0.03 19.50 12.12
C SER A 101 1.11 20.20 12.86
N ILE A 102 0.77 21.06 13.81
CA ILE A 102 1.68 21.70 14.78
C ILE A 102 1.20 21.34 16.19
N VAL A 103 2.06 20.69 16.97
CA VAL A 103 1.74 20.27 18.34
C VAL A 103 2.36 21.22 19.35
N ILE A 104 1.55 21.72 20.29
CA ILE A 104 1.99 22.62 21.37
C ILE A 104 2.29 21.81 22.64
N ARG A 105 3.48 22.04 23.23
CA ARG A 105 3.97 21.37 24.44
C ARG A 105 4.69 22.36 25.36
N ARG A 106 5.10 21.94 26.56
CA ARG A 106 5.93 22.81 27.43
C ARG A 106 7.37 22.88 26.91
N ALA A 107 8.01 24.03 27.11
CA ALA A 107 9.35 24.30 26.58
C ALA A 107 10.48 23.58 27.35
N ASP A 108 10.24 23.21 28.61
CA ASP A 108 11.18 22.54 29.52
C ASP A 108 11.22 21.00 29.37
N GLU A 109 10.36 20.43 28.52
CA GLU A 109 10.42 19.02 28.15
C GLU A 109 11.49 18.82 27.04
N GLU A 110 12.76 18.62 27.42
CA GLU A 110 13.84 18.20 26.51
C GLU A 110 14.03 16.66 26.48
N THR A 111 13.92 16.13 25.25
CA THR A 111 14.48 14.89 24.66
C THR A 111 14.59 13.61 25.50
N SER A 112 13.62 12.71 25.32
CA SER A 112 13.95 11.34 24.93
C SER A 112 13.69 11.24 23.42
N GLU A 113 14.73 10.97 22.63
CA GLU A 113 14.59 10.56 21.23
C GLU A 113 13.84 9.22 21.18
N VAL A 114 12.52 9.30 21.19
CA VAL A 114 11.67 8.25 20.62
C VAL A 114 11.17 8.84 19.32
N ASP A 115 11.59 8.23 18.21
CA ASP A 115 11.10 8.48 16.87
C ASP A 115 9.60 8.12 16.80
N VAL A 116 8.76 9.02 17.33
CA VAL A 116 7.31 8.95 17.15
C VAL A 116 7.08 9.49 15.74
N GLN A 117 7.00 8.56 14.79
CA GLN A 117 6.48 8.82 13.45
C GLN A 117 5.21 9.67 13.59
N SER A 118 5.12 10.72 12.76
CA SER A 118 4.01 11.67 12.74
C SER A 118 2.65 10.97 12.63
N GLU A 119 2.04 10.62 13.77
CA GLU A 119 0.67 10.12 13.83
C GLU A 119 -0.28 11.31 13.70
N ASP A 120 -1.16 11.25 12.71
CA ASP A 120 -2.27 12.19 12.57
C ASP A 120 -3.09 12.19 13.88
N VAL A 121 -3.37 13.36 14.42
CA VAL A 121 -4.14 13.49 15.66
C VAL A 121 -5.58 13.09 15.40
N VAL A 122 -5.93 11.84 15.71
CA VAL A 122 -7.29 11.31 15.58
C VAL A 122 -8.08 11.63 16.86
N VAL A 123 -9.01 12.58 16.76
CA VAL A 123 -9.90 12.94 17.87
C VAL A 123 -11.03 11.91 17.95
N THR A 124 -10.85 10.88 18.77
CA THR A 124 -11.90 9.92 19.11
C THR A 124 -12.74 10.49 20.26
N GLY A 125 -14.07 10.40 20.15
CA GLY A 125 -15.02 11.10 21.04
C GLY A 125 -15.05 10.64 22.52
N SER A 126 -14.09 9.86 23.02
CA SER A 126 -14.04 9.43 24.43
C SER A 126 -12.85 10.06 25.16
N ARG A 127 -13.13 10.98 26.07
CA ARG A 127 -12.14 11.72 26.87
C ARG A 127 -11.57 10.87 28.03
N ILE A 128 -11.08 9.67 27.73
CA ILE A 128 -10.50 8.76 28.75
C ILE A 128 -8.98 8.84 28.67
N ARG A 129 -8.35 9.42 29.69
CA ARG A 129 -6.88 9.50 29.78
C ARG A 129 -6.29 8.09 29.95
N GLY A 130 -5.33 7.74 29.10
CA GLY A 130 -4.42 6.60 29.30
C GLY A 130 -4.92 5.22 28.88
N ALA A 131 -6.06 5.11 28.18
CA ALA A 131 -6.51 3.82 27.64
C ALA A 131 -6.19 3.72 26.14
N PRO A 132 -5.57 2.62 25.65
CA PRO A 132 -5.54 2.35 24.22
C PRO A 132 -6.97 2.25 23.71
N VAL A 133 -7.28 2.95 22.62
CA VAL A 133 -8.62 2.92 22.03
C VAL A 133 -8.88 1.48 21.55
N ALA A 134 -9.70 0.74 22.29
CA ALA A 134 -10.00 -0.67 22.02
C ALA A 134 -10.92 -0.88 20.80
N SER A 135 -11.41 0.22 20.21
CA SER A 135 -12.33 0.22 19.07
C SER A 135 -11.62 0.76 17.82
N PRO A 136 -11.73 0.08 16.67
CA PRO A 136 -11.15 0.57 15.42
C PRO A 136 -11.80 1.90 15.02
N VAL A 137 -10.98 2.94 14.87
CA VAL A 137 -11.43 4.25 14.39
C VAL A 137 -11.22 4.29 12.89
N VAL A 138 -12.28 4.59 12.14
CA VAL A 138 -12.22 4.75 10.69
C VAL A 138 -12.29 6.25 10.38
N THR A 139 -11.19 6.79 9.89
CA THR A 139 -11.10 8.20 9.45
C THR A 139 -11.24 8.23 7.94
N ILE A 140 -12.20 9.01 7.43
CA ILE A 140 -12.35 9.26 5.99
C ILE A 140 -12.06 10.75 5.76
N GLY A 141 -10.99 11.03 5.00
CA GLY A 141 -10.51 12.39 4.77
C GLY A 141 -11.32 13.16 3.73
N SER A 142 -11.24 14.49 3.75
CA SER A 142 -11.97 15.33 2.76
C SER A 142 -11.47 15.16 1.32
N GLU A 143 -10.21 14.79 1.15
CA GLU A 143 -9.63 14.38 -0.15
C GLU A 143 -10.24 13.04 -0.61
N GLU A 144 -10.35 12.06 0.28
CA GLU A 144 -10.97 10.76 0.00
C GLU A 144 -12.47 10.87 -0.35
N ILE A 145 -13.21 11.76 0.32
CA ILE A 145 -14.62 12.06 0.02
C ILE A 145 -14.75 12.64 -1.41
N ARG A 146 -13.87 13.59 -1.76
CA ARG A 146 -13.84 14.23 -3.09
C ARG A 146 -13.42 13.23 -4.18
N ASP A 147 -12.37 12.46 -3.94
CA ASP A 147 -11.81 11.50 -4.89
C ASP A 147 -12.76 10.32 -5.14
N ALA A 148 -13.54 9.92 -4.14
CA ALA A 148 -14.58 8.89 -4.28
C ALA A 148 -15.91 9.44 -4.84
N ALA A 149 -15.94 10.70 -5.28
CA ALA A 149 -17.11 11.41 -5.79
C ALA A 149 -18.35 11.27 -4.89
N ARG A 150 -18.14 11.25 -3.58
CA ARG A 150 -19.23 11.09 -2.61
C ARG A 150 -19.90 12.44 -2.44
N ALA A 151 -21.11 12.56 -2.98
CA ALA A 151 -21.81 13.84 -3.04
C ALA A 151 -22.48 14.24 -1.71
N ASN A 152 -22.66 13.28 -0.79
CA ASN A 152 -23.35 13.52 0.48
C ASN A 152 -22.85 12.57 1.59
N LEU A 153 -23.19 12.91 2.83
CA LEU A 153 -22.81 12.15 4.02
C LEU A 153 -23.36 10.72 4.03
N GLY A 154 -24.50 10.47 3.37
CA GLY A 154 -25.09 9.14 3.24
C GLY A 154 -24.22 8.17 2.43
N ASP A 155 -23.56 8.66 1.38
CA ASP A 155 -22.66 7.84 0.56
C ASP A 155 -21.37 7.50 1.31
N VAL A 156 -20.89 8.42 2.14
CA VAL A 156 -19.76 8.20 3.06
C VAL A 156 -20.15 7.19 4.14
N ALA A 157 -21.33 7.35 4.75
CA ALA A 157 -21.81 6.45 5.79
C ALA A 157 -22.05 5.04 5.24
N ARG A 158 -22.57 4.86 4.02
CA ARG A 158 -22.71 3.52 3.38
C ARG A 158 -21.38 2.88 3.00
N ALA A 159 -20.33 3.68 2.83
CA ALA A 159 -18.98 3.17 2.58
C ALA A 159 -18.33 2.59 3.85
N LEU A 160 -18.86 2.92 5.04
CA LEU A 160 -18.44 2.31 6.29
C LEU A 160 -19.05 0.90 6.41
N PRO A 161 -18.23 -0.18 6.46
CA PRO A 161 -18.73 -1.56 6.49
C PRO A 161 -19.67 -1.86 7.67
N GLN A 162 -19.54 -1.08 8.75
CA GLN A 162 -20.35 -1.22 9.96
C GLN A 162 -21.77 -0.66 9.81
N ASN A 163 -22.04 0.17 8.79
CA ASN A 163 -23.32 0.85 8.60
C ASN A 163 -24.22 0.15 7.54
N PHE A 164 -23.87 -1.05 7.08
CA PHE A 164 -24.71 -1.78 6.13
C PHE A 164 -25.80 -2.58 6.87
N GLY A 165 -26.93 -1.93 7.13
CA GLY A 165 -28.19 -2.60 7.49
C GLY A 165 -28.87 -3.09 6.20
N GLY A 166 -28.96 -4.41 6.02
CA GLY A 166 -29.44 -5.03 4.78
C GLY A 166 -30.76 -4.45 4.28
N GLY A 167 -30.73 -3.82 3.09
CA GLY A 167 -31.92 -3.37 2.38
C GLY A 167 -32.52 -4.48 1.52
N GLN A 168 -33.84 -4.64 1.59
CA GLN A 168 -34.59 -5.55 0.72
C GLN A 168 -34.56 -5.08 -0.74
N ASN A 169 -34.51 -6.05 -1.66
CA ASN A 169 -34.36 -5.84 -3.10
C ASN A 169 -35.77 -5.82 -3.76
N PRO A 170 -36.30 -4.67 -4.22
CA PRO A 170 -37.55 -4.62 -4.97
C PRO A 170 -37.24 -4.93 -6.44
N GLY A 171 -37.49 -6.18 -6.86
CA GLY A 171 -37.24 -6.56 -8.25
C GLY A 171 -37.33 -8.04 -8.62
N ILE A 172 -37.56 -8.96 -7.67
CA ILE A 172 -37.86 -10.36 -8.01
C ILE A 172 -39.39 -10.45 -8.17
N GLY A 173 -39.86 -10.37 -9.42
CA GLY A 173 -41.23 -10.73 -9.78
C GLY A 173 -41.46 -12.22 -9.50
N ILE A 174 -42.45 -12.52 -8.64
CA ILE A 174 -42.91 -13.89 -8.39
C ILE A 174 -43.70 -14.37 -9.61
N THR A 175 -43.14 -15.33 -10.35
CA THR A 175 -43.88 -16.12 -11.35
C THR A 175 -43.68 -17.60 -11.10
N THR A 176 -44.38 -18.15 -10.10
CA THR A 176 -44.72 -19.58 -10.06
C THR A 176 -46.15 -19.75 -9.53
N PRO A 177 -47.03 -20.53 -10.18
CA PRO A 177 -48.39 -20.75 -9.70
C PRO A 177 -48.37 -21.61 -8.43
N ALA A 178 -49.28 -21.32 -7.52
CA ALA A 178 -49.47 -22.04 -6.26
C ALA A 178 -49.71 -23.54 -6.51
N ALA A 179 -48.79 -24.37 -6.05
CA ALA A 179 -49.05 -25.76 -5.71
C ALA A 179 -48.72 -25.93 -4.22
N SER A 180 -49.75 -26.28 -3.45
CA SER A 180 -49.76 -26.38 -2.01
C SER A 180 -48.77 -27.43 -1.49
N GLY A 181 -47.95 -27.08 -0.47
CA GLY A 181 -47.25 -28.06 0.36
C GLY A 181 -45.72 -28.03 0.39
N ILE A 182 -45.05 -26.89 0.16
CA ILE A 182 -43.61 -26.76 0.47
C ILE A 182 -43.44 -26.15 1.85
N ASP A 183 -43.04 -26.99 2.81
CA ASP A 183 -42.50 -26.53 4.09
C ASP A 183 -41.18 -25.78 3.84
N VAL A 184 -41.21 -24.45 4.01
CA VAL A 184 -40.01 -23.62 4.04
C VAL A 184 -39.40 -23.70 5.43
N SER A 185 -38.83 -24.85 5.79
CA SER A 185 -37.84 -24.89 6.87
C SER A 185 -36.52 -24.36 6.31
N GLY A 186 -36.22 -23.10 6.62
CA GLY A 186 -35.06 -22.37 6.12
C GLY A 186 -33.73 -23.00 6.53
N GLY A 187 -33.17 -23.82 5.66
CA GLY A 187 -31.73 -24.03 5.57
C GLY A 187 -31.16 -23.06 4.55
N SER A 188 -30.47 -22.01 5.00
CA SER A 188 -29.59 -21.28 4.08
C SER A 188 -28.55 -22.28 3.55
N PRO A 189 -28.37 -22.44 2.23
CA PRO A 189 -27.32 -23.32 1.72
C PRO A 189 -25.97 -22.81 2.25
N THR A 190 -25.30 -23.63 3.05
CA THR A 190 -23.97 -23.30 3.57
C THR A 190 -22.99 -23.30 2.41
N THR A 191 -22.41 -22.15 2.07
CA THR A 191 -21.36 -22.06 1.04
C THR A 191 -20.21 -23.00 1.40
N PRO A 192 -19.73 -23.86 0.47
CA PRO A 192 -18.60 -24.74 0.72
C PRO A 192 -17.37 -23.96 1.20
N ARG A 193 -16.64 -24.54 2.14
CA ARG A 193 -15.39 -23.97 2.67
C ARG A 193 -14.19 -24.70 2.08
N VAL A 194 -13.12 -23.94 1.86
CA VAL A 194 -11.85 -24.45 1.33
C VAL A 194 -11.18 -25.33 2.38
N ASP A 195 -11.20 -26.65 2.16
CA ASP A 195 -10.31 -27.58 2.85
C ASP A 195 -8.97 -27.61 2.12
N ALA A 196 -7.88 -27.38 2.86
CA ALA A 196 -6.53 -27.45 2.31
C ALA A 196 -6.23 -28.85 1.71
N ASN A 197 -6.90 -29.89 2.20
CA ASN A 197 -6.81 -31.29 1.75
C ASN A 197 -7.26 -31.55 0.30
N ASP A 198 -7.93 -30.59 -0.32
CA ASP A 198 -8.43 -30.73 -1.70
C ASP A 198 -7.48 -30.10 -2.75
N TYR A 199 -6.42 -29.43 -2.31
CA TYR A 199 -5.53 -28.64 -3.18
C TYR A 199 -4.06 -29.06 -3.04
N ASP A 200 -3.23 -28.71 -4.02
CA ASP A 200 -1.81 -29.12 -4.09
C ASP A 200 -0.82 -27.96 -4.20
N ALA A 201 -1.29 -26.70 -4.17
CA ALA A 201 -0.46 -25.51 -4.14
C ALA A 201 -0.81 -24.62 -2.95
N PHE A 202 0.21 -24.17 -2.22
CA PHE A 202 0.02 -23.47 -0.95
C PHE A 202 0.87 -22.21 -0.84
N TRP A 203 0.33 -21.21 -0.15
CA TRP A 203 1.01 -19.97 0.16
C TRP A 203 1.11 -19.79 1.68
N LEU A 204 2.30 -19.46 2.21
CA LEU A 204 2.54 -19.34 3.66
C LEU A 204 3.14 -17.99 4.05
N TRP A 205 2.48 -17.32 5.01
CA TRP A 205 3.00 -16.11 5.66
C TRP A 205 4.13 -16.49 6.62
N ALA A 206 4.96 -15.51 6.98
CA ALA A 206 5.88 -15.68 8.09
C ALA A 206 5.10 -16.08 9.36
N GLY A 207 5.60 -17.08 10.08
CA GLY A 207 4.98 -17.59 11.30
C GLY A 207 3.80 -18.56 11.10
N VAL A 208 3.36 -18.84 9.86
CA VAL A 208 2.40 -19.92 9.60
C VAL A 208 3.07 -21.26 9.84
N LYS A 209 2.49 -22.08 10.73
CA LYS A 209 3.02 -23.40 11.06
C LYS A 209 2.84 -24.36 9.87
N PRO A 210 3.81 -25.25 9.59
CA PRO A 210 3.62 -26.31 8.62
C PRO A 210 2.39 -27.17 8.96
N GLN A 211 1.61 -27.52 7.94
CA GLN A 211 0.41 -28.33 8.08
C GLN A 211 0.55 -29.65 7.31
N PRO A 212 -0.16 -30.74 7.70
CA PRO A 212 -0.08 -32.02 7.00
C PRO A 212 -0.34 -31.94 5.49
N ALA A 213 -1.21 -31.03 5.05
CA ALA A 213 -1.50 -30.78 3.64
C ALA A 213 -0.26 -30.44 2.79
N LEU A 214 0.82 -29.93 3.39
CA LEU A 214 2.04 -29.58 2.66
C LEU A 214 2.84 -30.80 2.17
N SER A 215 2.63 -32.00 2.73
CA SER A 215 3.34 -33.21 2.32
C SER A 215 3.02 -33.62 0.88
N ARG A 216 1.81 -33.33 0.42
CA ARG A 216 1.33 -33.56 -0.97
C ARG A 216 1.39 -32.31 -1.85
N ALA A 217 1.99 -31.23 -1.36
CA ALA A 217 2.16 -30.02 -2.15
C ALA A 217 3.03 -30.31 -3.38
N LYS A 218 2.54 -29.92 -4.55
CA LYS A 218 3.35 -29.81 -5.78
C LYS A 218 4.03 -28.45 -5.87
N ARG A 219 3.44 -27.43 -5.24
CA ARG A 219 3.97 -26.06 -5.24
C ARG A 219 3.78 -25.35 -3.91
N ILE A 220 4.79 -24.60 -3.50
CA ILE A 220 4.76 -23.81 -2.27
C ILE A 220 5.32 -22.41 -2.53
N TYR A 221 4.53 -21.39 -2.21
CA TYR A 221 4.94 -19.99 -2.14
C TYR A 221 5.26 -19.66 -0.68
N LEU A 222 6.51 -19.30 -0.41
CA LEU A 222 6.99 -19.04 0.94
C LEU A 222 7.45 -17.60 1.07
N LEU A 223 6.86 -16.84 2.00
CA LEU A 223 7.34 -15.51 2.35
C LEU A 223 8.79 -15.57 2.83
N HIS A 224 9.71 -15.05 2.02
CA HIS A 224 11.14 -15.03 2.32
C HIS A 224 11.52 -13.78 3.10
N GLY A 225 11.04 -12.63 2.65
CA GLY A 225 11.44 -11.32 3.18
C GLY A 225 10.48 -10.21 2.79
N ALA A 226 10.74 -9.02 3.32
CA ALA A 226 10.02 -7.81 3.00
C ALA A 226 10.98 -6.70 2.55
N VAL A 227 10.64 -5.99 1.47
CA VAL A 227 11.33 -4.75 1.09
C VAL A 227 10.59 -3.59 1.73
N VAL A 228 11.23 -2.99 2.72
CA VAL A 228 10.65 -1.97 3.60
C VAL A 228 11.09 -0.59 3.11
N ALA A 229 10.16 0.37 3.10
CA ALA A 229 10.48 1.74 2.71
C ALA A 229 11.48 2.39 3.69
N GLY A 230 12.36 3.25 3.17
CA GLY A 230 13.40 3.93 3.95
C GLY A 230 14.38 4.69 3.06
N ALA A 231 15.33 5.39 3.68
CA ALA A 231 16.41 6.11 3.01
C ALA A 231 17.78 5.58 3.49
N PRO A 232 18.31 4.48 2.92
CA PRO A 232 17.79 3.71 1.78
C PRO A 232 16.77 2.63 2.16
N ALA A 233 15.98 2.18 1.18
CA ALA A 233 15.14 1.00 1.30
C ALA A 233 15.99 -0.25 1.59
N ARG A 234 15.41 -1.22 2.30
CA ARG A 234 16.13 -2.43 2.73
C ARG A 234 15.30 -3.69 2.59
N LEU A 235 15.96 -4.81 2.28
CA LEU A 235 15.39 -6.14 2.37
C LEU A 235 15.57 -6.69 3.78
N VAL A 236 14.46 -7.02 4.44
CA VAL A 236 14.41 -7.64 5.77
C VAL A 236 14.00 -9.09 5.63
N ALA A 237 14.84 -10.01 6.11
CA ALA A 237 14.52 -11.42 6.14
C ALA A 237 13.36 -11.68 7.13
N GLN A 238 12.34 -12.40 6.67
CA GLN A 238 11.15 -12.73 7.48
C GLN A 238 11.19 -14.19 7.97
N ARG A 239 12.30 -14.90 7.70
CA ARG A 239 12.49 -16.28 8.13
C ARG A 239 13.92 -16.49 8.63
N PRO A 240 14.10 -17.24 9.73
CA PRO A 240 15.42 -17.43 10.36
C PRO A 240 16.31 -18.41 9.59
N ALA A 241 15.74 -19.34 8.81
CA ALA A 241 16.50 -20.39 8.13
C ALA A 241 15.92 -20.74 6.75
N VAL A 242 16.77 -21.22 5.84
CA VAL A 242 16.35 -21.74 4.53
C VAL A 242 15.56 -23.04 4.72
N PRO A 243 14.35 -23.18 4.13
CA PRO A 243 13.58 -24.41 4.25
C PRO A 243 14.19 -25.52 3.39
N HIS A 244 13.85 -26.77 3.70
CA HIS A 244 14.27 -27.95 2.94
C HIS A 244 13.04 -28.63 2.36
N VAL A 245 12.62 -28.20 1.18
CA VAL A 245 11.46 -28.71 0.44
C VAL A 245 11.96 -29.29 -0.87
N ARG A 246 12.06 -30.62 -0.93
CA ARG A 246 12.58 -31.35 -2.10
C ARG A 246 11.49 -31.89 -3.03
N HIS A 247 10.31 -32.16 -2.48
CA HIS A 247 9.20 -32.78 -3.23
C HIS A 247 8.39 -31.78 -4.06
N ALA A 248 8.38 -30.50 -3.68
CA ALA A 248 7.56 -29.45 -4.31
C ALA A 248 8.41 -28.40 -5.01
N GLU A 249 7.84 -27.75 -6.03
CA GLU A 249 8.35 -26.48 -6.57
C GLU A 249 8.20 -25.37 -5.53
N VAL A 250 9.24 -24.56 -5.36
CA VAL A 250 9.27 -23.51 -4.34
C VAL A 250 9.42 -22.14 -4.98
N TRP A 251 8.54 -21.21 -4.61
CA TRP A 251 8.63 -19.80 -4.96
C TRP A 251 9.04 -18.98 -3.74
N LEU A 252 10.10 -18.18 -3.88
CA LEU A 252 10.43 -17.17 -2.86
C LEU A 252 9.50 -15.97 -3.03
N VAL A 253 8.73 -15.64 -2.01
CA VAL A 253 7.87 -14.46 -2.03
C VAL A 253 8.56 -13.30 -1.32
N LEU A 254 8.55 -12.12 -1.95
CA LEU A 254 8.94 -10.86 -1.32
C LEU A 254 7.72 -9.98 -1.15
N ARG A 255 7.40 -9.60 0.09
CA ARG A 255 6.41 -8.55 0.35
C ARG A 255 7.06 -7.19 0.14
N VAL A 256 6.45 -6.32 -0.65
CA VAL A 256 7.08 -5.06 -1.05
C VAL A 256 6.24 -3.89 -0.55
N GLU A 257 6.89 -2.89 0.04
CA GLU A 257 6.26 -1.61 0.39
C GLU A 257 6.65 -0.51 -0.59
N THR A 258 7.82 -0.63 -1.22
CA THR A 258 8.35 0.35 -2.18
C THR A 258 8.99 -0.32 -3.38
N LEU A 259 8.79 0.26 -4.56
CA LEU A 259 9.42 -0.17 -5.81
C LEU A 259 10.81 0.47 -6.01
N ALA A 260 11.24 1.36 -5.12
CA ALA A 260 12.55 2.02 -5.16
C ALA A 260 13.67 1.08 -4.67
N TRP A 261 13.87 -0.03 -5.38
CA TRP A 261 14.89 -1.02 -5.03
C TRP A 261 16.30 -0.52 -5.37
N THR A 262 17.22 -0.76 -4.45
CA THR A 262 18.65 -0.52 -4.67
C THR A 262 19.30 -1.74 -5.31
N PRO A 263 20.47 -1.59 -5.99
CA PRO A 263 21.24 -2.74 -6.48
C PRO A 263 21.57 -3.76 -5.40
N GLN A 264 21.70 -3.32 -4.14
CA GLN A 264 21.94 -4.19 -2.99
C GLN A 264 20.74 -5.10 -2.71
N ILE A 265 19.50 -4.61 -2.79
CA ILE A 265 18.29 -5.42 -2.61
C ILE A 265 18.23 -6.52 -3.67
N GLU A 266 18.52 -6.19 -4.93
CA GLU A 266 18.53 -7.15 -6.03
C GLU A 266 19.63 -8.21 -5.86
N ALA A 267 20.85 -7.80 -5.51
CA ALA A 267 21.94 -8.72 -5.21
C ALA A 267 21.59 -9.67 -4.05
N GLN A 268 20.92 -9.16 -3.01
CA GLN A 268 20.45 -9.98 -1.89
C GLN A 268 19.38 -10.98 -2.29
N LEU A 269 18.42 -10.60 -3.16
CA LEU A 269 17.42 -11.51 -3.73
C LEU A 269 18.09 -12.62 -4.55
N LEU A 270 18.98 -12.28 -5.48
CA LEU A 270 19.67 -13.27 -6.32
C LEU A 270 20.50 -14.23 -5.46
N ALA A 271 21.20 -13.70 -4.45
CA ALA A 271 21.93 -14.52 -3.50
C ALA A 271 20.99 -15.44 -2.69
N ALA A 272 19.78 -14.99 -2.34
CA ALA A 272 18.79 -15.81 -1.65
C ALA A 272 18.29 -16.98 -2.51
N LEU A 273 17.94 -16.73 -3.77
CA LEU A 273 17.54 -17.77 -4.72
C LEU A 273 18.61 -18.86 -4.84
N GLU A 274 19.87 -18.45 -5.02
CA GLU A 274 21.00 -19.39 -5.10
C GLU A 274 21.24 -20.14 -3.79
N ARG A 275 21.09 -19.48 -2.63
CA ARG A 275 21.19 -20.17 -1.33
C ARG A 275 20.12 -21.26 -1.19
N TRP A 276 18.88 -20.99 -1.62
CA TRP A 276 17.79 -21.98 -1.55
C TRP A 276 18.04 -23.13 -2.52
N ARG A 277 18.51 -22.85 -3.73
CA ARG A 277 18.87 -23.87 -4.72
C ARG A 277 20.01 -24.76 -4.23
N ARG A 278 21.08 -24.19 -3.66
CA ARG A 278 22.20 -24.95 -3.07
C ARG A 278 21.80 -25.79 -1.86
N ALA A 279 20.77 -25.39 -1.11
CA ALA A 279 20.17 -26.20 -0.06
C ALA A 279 19.33 -27.39 -0.58
N GLY A 280 19.24 -27.58 -1.90
CA GLY A 280 18.54 -28.69 -2.56
C GLY A 280 17.05 -28.43 -2.81
N ASN A 281 16.58 -27.19 -2.69
CA ASN A 281 15.20 -26.84 -3.03
C ASN A 281 15.02 -26.74 -4.54
N ARG A 282 13.84 -27.16 -5.04
CA ARG A 282 13.42 -26.94 -6.43
C ARG A 282 12.86 -25.53 -6.59
N VAL A 283 13.74 -24.53 -6.57
CA VAL A 283 13.36 -23.12 -6.67
C VAL A 283 12.86 -22.81 -8.09
N ALA A 284 11.58 -22.46 -8.22
CA ALA A 284 10.95 -22.12 -9.48
C ALA A 284 11.15 -20.64 -9.86
N GLY A 285 11.20 -19.74 -8.87
CA GLY A 285 11.27 -18.31 -9.14
C GLY A 285 10.98 -17.44 -7.92
N VAL A 286 10.76 -16.16 -8.21
CA VAL A 286 10.38 -15.14 -7.23
C VAL A 286 8.95 -14.66 -7.48
N GLN A 287 8.19 -14.47 -6.42
CA GLN A 287 6.89 -13.80 -6.46
C GLN A 287 6.98 -12.46 -5.73
N ILE A 288 6.50 -11.39 -6.37
CA ILE A 288 6.38 -10.07 -5.75
C ILE A 288 4.97 -9.90 -5.20
N ASP A 289 4.89 -9.75 -3.87
CA ASP A 289 3.66 -9.45 -3.14
C ASP A 289 3.61 -7.95 -2.85
N PHE A 290 3.07 -7.20 -3.81
CA PHE A 290 2.95 -5.74 -3.75
C PHE A 290 1.48 -5.34 -3.88
N ASP A 291 0.99 -4.56 -2.92
CA ASP A 291 -0.36 -3.98 -2.96
C ASP A 291 -0.39 -2.79 -3.93
N ALA A 292 -0.28 -3.09 -5.23
CA ALA A 292 -0.33 -2.07 -6.26
C ALA A 292 -1.79 -1.61 -6.44
N ARG A 293 -2.10 -0.39 -6.01
CA ARG A 293 -3.36 0.25 -6.39
C ARG A 293 -3.44 0.35 -7.91
N THR A 294 -4.64 0.15 -8.47
CA THR A 294 -4.89 0.11 -9.92
C THR A 294 -4.31 1.27 -10.72
N ARG A 295 -4.27 2.49 -10.15
CA ARG A 295 -3.73 3.69 -10.80
C ARG A 295 -2.20 3.76 -10.90
N HIS A 296 -1.48 2.84 -10.27
CA HIS A 296 0.00 2.75 -10.31
C HIS A 296 0.52 1.51 -11.06
N LEU A 297 -0.37 0.83 -11.80
CA LEU A 297 -0.04 -0.42 -12.50
C LEU A 297 1.05 -0.24 -13.57
N SER A 298 1.13 0.93 -14.22
CA SER A 298 2.17 1.26 -15.20
C SER A 298 3.57 1.33 -14.59
N GLY A 299 3.71 1.99 -13.43
CA GLY A 299 4.97 2.04 -12.67
C GLY A 299 5.37 0.66 -12.16
N TYR A 300 4.40 -0.14 -11.72
CA TYR A 300 4.65 -1.52 -11.31
C TYR A 300 5.09 -2.41 -12.48
N ALA A 301 4.44 -2.30 -13.64
CA ALA A 301 4.83 -3.03 -14.84
C ALA A 301 6.24 -2.64 -15.31
N ALA A 302 6.60 -1.35 -15.26
CA ALA A 302 7.95 -0.89 -15.58
C ALA A 302 9.00 -1.48 -14.63
N PHE A 303 8.74 -1.47 -13.33
CA PHE A 303 9.58 -2.12 -12.33
C PHE A 303 9.76 -3.61 -12.62
N LEU A 304 8.67 -4.34 -12.88
CA LEU A 304 8.73 -5.78 -13.16
C LEU A 304 9.48 -6.09 -14.46
N LYS A 305 9.41 -5.23 -15.48
CA LYS A 305 10.23 -5.36 -16.70
C LYS A 305 11.72 -5.27 -16.37
N THR A 306 12.11 -4.29 -15.56
CA THR A 306 13.50 -4.17 -15.11
C THR A 306 13.93 -5.38 -14.31
N LEU A 307 13.09 -5.87 -13.39
CA LEU A 307 13.38 -7.06 -12.58
C LEU A 307 13.51 -8.32 -13.45
N ARG A 308 12.61 -8.51 -14.43
CA ARG A 308 12.64 -9.65 -15.37
C ARG A 308 13.93 -9.74 -16.17
N VAL A 309 14.49 -8.59 -16.59
CA VAL A 309 15.78 -8.53 -17.30
C VAL A 309 16.95 -8.90 -16.38
N ARG A 310 16.90 -8.54 -15.10
CA ARG A 310 17.96 -8.81 -14.13
C ARG A 310 17.88 -10.22 -13.52
N LEU A 311 16.70 -10.82 -13.53
CA LEU A 311 16.46 -12.17 -13.03
C LEU A 311 16.96 -13.21 -14.06
N PRO A 312 17.82 -14.17 -13.67
CA PRO A 312 18.26 -15.25 -14.56
C PRO A 312 17.08 -15.94 -15.26
N GLU A 313 17.22 -16.25 -16.55
CA GLU A 313 16.13 -16.74 -17.40
C GLU A 313 15.45 -18.02 -16.87
N HIS A 314 16.20 -18.87 -16.17
CA HIS A 314 15.66 -20.11 -15.59
C HIS A 314 14.76 -19.88 -14.36
N TYR A 315 14.80 -18.69 -13.75
CA TYR A 315 13.86 -18.32 -12.69
C TYR A 315 12.64 -17.63 -13.29
N LYS A 316 11.47 -18.04 -12.82
CA LYS A 316 10.19 -17.41 -13.15
C LYS A 316 9.94 -16.16 -12.29
N LEU A 317 9.15 -15.24 -12.81
CA LEU A 317 8.68 -14.04 -12.12
C LEU A 317 7.15 -14.11 -11.98
N GLY A 318 6.67 -14.15 -10.76
CA GLY A 318 5.25 -14.14 -10.44
C GLY A 318 4.87 -12.92 -9.62
N ILE A 319 3.58 -12.64 -9.54
CA ILE A 319 3.05 -11.58 -8.68
C ILE A 319 1.81 -12.07 -7.95
N THR A 320 1.54 -11.54 -6.75
CA THR A 320 0.17 -11.53 -6.23
C THR A 320 -0.53 -10.29 -6.78
N GLY A 321 -1.83 -10.43 -7.05
CA GLY A 321 -2.66 -9.33 -7.55
C GLY A 321 -3.96 -9.26 -6.77
N LEU A 322 -4.39 -8.05 -6.46
CA LEU A 322 -5.72 -7.83 -5.93
C LEU A 322 -6.77 -7.98 -7.04
N LEU A 323 -7.97 -8.39 -6.62
CA LEU A 323 -9.10 -8.66 -7.49
C LEU A 323 -9.65 -7.39 -8.19
N ASP A 324 -9.31 -6.21 -7.67
CA ASP A 324 -9.71 -4.92 -8.25
C ASP A 324 -9.02 -4.65 -9.59
N TRP A 325 -7.89 -5.30 -9.89
CA TRP A 325 -7.27 -5.25 -11.21
C TRP A 325 -8.17 -5.88 -12.29
N SER A 326 -8.91 -6.95 -11.99
CA SER A 326 -9.80 -7.57 -12.99
C SER A 326 -11.12 -6.80 -13.17
N ALA A 327 -11.56 -6.05 -12.15
CA ALA A 327 -12.79 -5.26 -12.24
C ALA A 327 -12.57 -3.83 -12.74
N ASN A 328 -11.52 -3.16 -12.29
CA ASN A 328 -11.27 -1.73 -12.53
C ASN A 328 -9.88 -1.45 -13.11
N GLY A 329 -9.08 -2.49 -13.38
CA GLY A 329 -7.77 -2.40 -14.02
C GLY A 329 -7.81 -1.62 -15.31
N ASP A 330 -6.83 -0.72 -15.49
CA ASP A 330 -6.50 -0.22 -16.83
C ASP A 330 -6.09 -1.43 -17.68
N PRO A 331 -6.85 -1.79 -18.73
CA PRO A 331 -6.51 -2.92 -19.60
C PRO A 331 -5.09 -2.83 -20.14
N LYS A 332 -4.60 -1.61 -20.40
CA LYS A 332 -3.23 -1.37 -20.88
C LYS A 332 -2.17 -1.76 -19.85
N GLY A 333 -2.44 -1.54 -18.56
CA GLY A 333 -1.52 -1.89 -17.49
C GLY A 333 -1.44 -3.41 -17.29
N LEU A 334 -2.55 -4.13 -17.42
CA LEU A 334 -2.57 -5.59 -17.41
C LEU A 334 -1.87 -6.18 -18.64
N ASP A 335 -2.12 -5.64 -19.84
CA ASP A 335 -1.43 -6.07 -21.06
C ASP A 335 0.08 -5.79 -20.98
N ALA A 336 0.50 -4.71 -20.31
CA ALA A 336 1.92 -4.40 -20.11
C ALA A 336 2.65 -5.42 -19.21
N LEU A 337 1.93 -6.22 -18.43
CA LEU A 337 2.46 -7.31 -17.62
C LEU A 337 2.56 -8.63 -18.41
N ALA A 338 1.82 -8.75 -19.52
CA ALA A 338 1.91 -9.93 -20.38
C ALA A 338 3.30 -10.05 -21.01
N GLY A 339 3.87 -11.25 -20.92
CA GLY A 339 5.26 -11.51 -21.34
C GLY A 339 6.34 -11.02 -20.37
N VAL A 340 5.96 -10.32 -19.29
CA VAL A 340 6.88 -9.89 -18.23
C VAL A 340 6.84 -10.86 -17.05
N VAL A 341 5.62 -11.24 -16.64
CA VAL A 341 5.39 -12.18 -15.54
C VAL A 341 4.91 -13.52 -16.09
N ASP A 342 5.38 -14.60 -15.47
CA ASP A 342 5.04 -15.98 -15.80
C ASP A 342 3.67 -16.38 -15.23
N GLU A 343 3.28 -15.81 -14.08
CA GLU A 343 1.98 -16.05 -13.47
C GLU A 343 1.52 -14.93 -12.51
N VAL A 344 0.21 -14.85 -12.34
CA VAL A 344 -0.45 -13.99 -11.33
C VAL A 344 -1.26 -14.86 -10.37
N VAL A 345 -1.12 -14.66 -9.06
CA VAL A 345 -1.99 -15.26 -8.04
C VAL A 345 -3.00 -14.20 -7.57
N LEU A 346 -4.25 -14.33 -8.02
CA LEU A 346 -5.34 -13.39 -7.73
C LEU A 346 -6.00 -13.72 -6.38
N GLN A 347 -5.80 -12.90 -5.37
CA GLN A 347 -6.35 -13.14 -4.03
C GLN A 347 -7.81 -12.70 -3.96
N ILE A 348 -8.68 -13.60 -3.50
CA ILE A 348 -10.12 -13.32 -3.29
C ILE A 348 -10.46 -13.02 -1.83
N TYR A 349 -9.48 -12.67 -1.01
CA TYR A 349 -9.65 -12.47 0.42
C TYR A 349 -8.82 -11.28 0.91
N GLN A 350 -9.24 -10.69 2.03
CA GLN A 350 -8.49 -9.64 2.72
C GLN A 350 -8.39 -10.00 4.21
N GLY A 351 -7.17 -9.99 4.74
CA GLY A 351 -6.89 -10.45 6.10
C GLY A 351 -7.30 -11.92 6.28
N ARG A 352 -8.39 -12.16 7.03
CA ARG A 352 -8.92 -13.50 7.32
C ARG A 352 -10.36 -13.70 6.82
N ARG A 353 -10.81 -12.90 5.85
CA ARG A 353 -12.17 -12.98 5.29
C ARG A 353 -12.12 -12.97 3.77
N VAL A 354 -12.95 -13.80 3.15
CA VAL A 354 -13.20 -13.78 1.71
C VAL A 354 -13.89 -12.47 1.35
N ILE A 355 -13.48 -11.85 0.24
CA ILE A 355 -14.05 -10.59 -0.25
C ILE A 355 -15.48 -10.86 -0.73
N PRO A 356 -16.51 -10.18 -0.18
CA PRO A 356 -17.88 -10.34 -0.64
C PRO A 356 -18.01 -10.01 -2.13
N GLY A 357 -18.81 -10.79 -2.86
CA GLY A 357 -19.05 -10.53 -4.29
C GLY A 357 -17.87 -10.87 -5.21
N TYR A 358 -16.81 -11.55 -4.73
CA TYR A 358 -15.64 -11.93 -5.55
C TYR A 358 -16.02 -12.58 -6.90
N ARG A 359 -17.13 -13.32 -6.95
CA ARG A 359 -17.64 -13.98 -8.17
C ARG A 359 -17.84 -12.99 -9.32
N THR A 360 -18.35 -11.80 -9.04
CA THR A 360 -18.56 -10.73 -10.03
C THR A 360 -17.25 -10.20 -10.62
N TYR A 361 -16.18 -10.21 -9.83
CA TYR A 361 -14.85 -9.80 -10.30
C TYR A 361 -14.22 -10.89 -11.17
N LEU A 362 -14.47 -12.16 -10.83
CA LEU A 362 -13.92 -13.30 -11.56
C LEU A 362 -14.55 -13.50 -12.94
N THR A 363 -15.78 -13.05 -13.18
CA THR A 363 -16.40 -13.14 -14.52
C THR A 363 -15.63 -12.35 -15.58
N ARG A 364 -14.81 -11.37 -15.17
CA ARG A 364 -14.02 -10.53 -16.07
C ARG A 364 -12.65 -11.14 -16.42
N LEU A 365 -12.31 -12.31 -15.87
CA LEU A 365 -11.02 -12.98 -16.11
C LEU A 365 -10.87 -13.60 -17.50
N GLU A 366 -11.95 -13.72 -18.26
CA GLU A 366 -11.89 -14.14 -19.67
C GLU A 366 -10.98 -13.23 -20.50
N ARG A 367 -10.85 -11.95 -20.10
CA ARG A 367 -10.03 -10.95 -20.79
C ARG A 367 -8.55 -10.96 -20.36
N MET A 368 -8.19 -11.78 -19.37
CA MET A 368 -6.82 -11.80 -18.84
C MET A 368 -5.89 -12.50 -19.83
N SER A 369 -4.89 -11.78 -20.31
CA SER A 369 -3.89 -12.27 -21.28
C SER A 369 -2.75 -13.07 -20.63
N ILE A 370 -2.66 -13.04 -19.29
CA ILE A 370 -1.58 -13.61 -18.49
C ILE A 370 -2.06 -14.89 -17.82
N PRO A 371 -1.23 -15.95 -17.73
CA PRO A 371 -1.58 -17.11 -16.92
C PRO A 371 -1.81 -16.73 -15.46
N PHE A 372 -2.87 -17.27 -14.86
CA PHE A 372 -3.27 -16.90 -13.50
C PHE A 372 -3.74 -18.09 -12.67
N ARG A 373 -3.68 -17.91 -11.36
CA ARG A 373 -4.23 -18.80 -10.34
C ARG A 373 -5.15 -18.02 -9.43
N ILE A 374 -6.09 -18.70 -8.78
CA ILE A 374 -6.95 -18.08 -7.76
C ILE A 374 -6.41 -18.40 -6.36
N GLY A 375 -6.12 -17.35 -5.61
CA GLY A 375 -5.68 -17.39 -4.22
C GLY A 375 -6.86 -17.55 -3.27
N LEU A 376 -7.02 -18.76 -2.74
CA LEU A 376 -8.10 -19.15 -1.83
C LEU A 376 -7.66 -18.99 -0.37
N LEU A 377 -8.57 -18.55 0.49
CA LEU A 377 -8.32 -18.51 1.93
C LEU A 377 -8.65 -19.87 2.55
N GLN A 378 -7.74 -20.45 3.34
CA GLN A 378 -8.04 -21.68 4.10
C GLN A 378 -9.27 -21.47 5.00
N ASN A 379 -10.22 -22.42 4.96
CA ASN A 379 -11.54 -22.35 5.61
C ASN A 379 -12.43 -21.20 5.13
N GLY A 380 -12.02 -20.45 4.11
CA GLY A 380 -12.81 -19.41 3.46
C GLY A 380 -13.89 -20.01 2.58
N GLU A 381 -14.95 -19.24 2.33
CA GLU A 381 -16.01 -19.62 1.40
C GLU A 381 -15.49 -19.60 -0.04
N TRP A 382 -15.78 -20.65 -0.81
CA TRP A 382 -15.37 -20.73 -2.21
C TRP A 382 -16.42 -21.46 -3.06
N THR A 383 -16.68 -20.89 -4.22
CA THR A 383 -17.48 -21.50 -5.28
C THR A 383 -16.92 -21.00 -6.62
N PRO A 384 -16.38 -21.89 -7.46
CA PRO A 384 -15.83 -21.49 -8.74
C PRO A 384 -16.94 -20.88 -9.62
N PRO A 385 -16.68 -19.74 -10.30
CA PRO A 385 -17.62 -19.22 -11.28
C PRO A 385 -17.68 -20.14 -12.50
N PRO A 386 -18.82 -20.15 -13.24
CA PRO A 386 -18.92 -20.87 -14.50
C PRO A 386 -17.79 -20.48 -15.46
N GLY A 387 -17.26 -21.45 -16.21
CA GLY A 387 -16.24 -21.20 -17.23
C GLY A 387 -14.80 -21.06 -16.73
N LEU A 388 -14.55 -20.91 -15.41
CA LEU A 388 -13.19 -20.78 -14.88
C LEU A 388 -12.30 -21.96 -15.24
N ALA A 389 -12.80 -23.19 -15.09
CA ALA A 389 -12.06 -24.41 -15.40
C ALA A 389 -11.74 -24.56 -16.90
N SER A 390 -12.53 -23.93 -17.77
CA SER A 390 -12.33 -23.96 -19.22
C SER A 390 -11.45 -22.82 -19.73
N ASN A 391 -11.08 -21.86 -18.87
CA ASN A 391 -10.23 -20.75 -19.27
C ASN A 391 -8.79 -21.24 -19.52
N PRO A 392 -8.22 -21.07 -20.73
CA PRO A 392 -6.89 -21.60 -21.06
C PRO A 392 -5.74 -20.93 -20.30
N ARG A 393 -5.98 -19.76 -19.70
CA ARG A 393 -5.01 -19.05 -18.85
C ARG A 393 -5.11 -19.44 -17.39
N PHE A 394 -6.17 -20.14 -16.98
CA PHE A 394 -6.32 -20.59 -15.60
C PHE A 394 -5.42 -21.79 -15.31
N GLN A 395 -4.53 -21.66 -14.32
CA GLN A 395 -3.55 -22.68 -13.96
C GLN A 395 -3.85 -23.41 -12.65
N GLY A 396 -5.02 -23.16 -12.03
CA GLY A 396 -5.44 -23.80 -10.79
C GLY A 396 -5.48 -22.85 -9.59
N TYR A 397 -5.51 -23.44 -8.39
CA TYR A 397 -5.73 -22.72 -7.14
C TYR A 397 -4.46 -22.64 -6.30
N VAL A 398 -4.37 -21.67 -5.41
CA VAL A 398 -3.34 -21.58 -4.37
C VAL A 398 -4.03 -21.32 -3.03
N VAL A 399 -3.86 -22.22 -2.05
CA VAL A 399 -4.47 -22.05 -0.73
C VAL A 399 -3.52 -21.30 0.20
N PHE A 400 -3.96 -20.13 0.67
CA PHE A 400 -3.29 -19.34 1.68
C PHE A 400 -3.58 -19.92 3.06
N LEU A 401 -2.56 -20.55 3.64
CA LEU A 401 -2.67 -21.25 4.91
C LEU A 401 -2.73 -20.27 6.08
N LEU A 402 -3.58 -20.60 7.05
CA LEU A 402 -3.75 -19.83 8.28
C LEU A 402 -3.36 -20.69 9.47
N ASN A 403 -2.79 -20.06 10.50
CA ASN A 403 -2.75 -20.70 11.81
C ASN A 403 -4.19 -20.82 12.37
N PRO A 404 -4.48 -21.88 13.16
CA PRO A 404 -5.71 -22.00 13.92
C PRO A 404 -5.98 -20.73 14.73
N ARG A 405 -7.25 -20.45 15.03
CA ARG A 405 -7.55 -19.37 15.98
C ARG A 405 -6.94 -19.75 17.35
N PRO A 406 -6.30 -18.81 18.05
CA PRO A 406 -5.83 -19.05 19.40
C PRO A 406 -6.97 -19.40 20.35
#